data_AF-A0A6I2VKK0-F1
#
_entry.id   AF-A0A6I2VKK0-F1
#
_cell.length_a   1.000
_cell.length_b   1.000
_cell.length_c   1.000
_cell.angle_alpha   90.00
_cell.angle_beta   90.00
_cell.angle_gamma   90.00
#
_symmetry.space_group_name_H-M   'P 1'
#
loop_
_entity.id
_entity.type
_entity.pdbx_description
1 polymer ?
#
loop_
_entity_poly.entity_id
_entity_poly.type
_entity_poly.pdbx_seq_one_letter_code
_entity_poly.pdbx_strand_id
1 'polypeptide(L)'
;MFIVGPYEFTREDARNTLLAAPKILTQMSEGRNGAIDHLLTYVNQLLDGRDIDHMPDDEMTSTLPTVWAALTGATPTLRALGQIPSAQTGTLMHLNASNGGVPKKSIEGAYVGWKGVEGDRQATRKHHGRPFQALSLWSAEVMEILRTEGHQVFPGSAGENITVSGLNWSDVRPGTRVRIGEVLCDISSYAVPCKQLADLFVDRDFNRIHHDRDLENGIASCRVYATVVERGEIAPGDPITFEP
;
A
#
# COMPACT_ATOMS: atom_id res chain seq x y z
N MET A 1 -18.56 4.39 13.50
CA MET A 1 -17.83 4.77 12.27
C MET A 1 -17.06 6.02 12.61
N PHE A 2 -15.77 6.06 12.29
CA PHE A 2 -14.92 7.25 12.49
C PHE A 2 -14.69 7.90 11.13
N ILE A 3 -14.71 9.23 11.09
CA ILE A 3 -14.50 10.00 9.86
C ILE A 3 -13.31 10.93 10.11
N VAL A 4 -12.29 10.81 9.26
CA VAL A 4 -11.11 11.69 9.29
C VAL A 4 -10.92 12.25 7.88
N GLY A 5 -11.29 13.52 7.69
CA GLY A 5 -11.32 14.12 6.35
C GLY A 5 -12.25 13.33 5.42
N PRO A 6 -11.79 12.89 4.23
CA PRO A 6 -12.60 12.11 3.31
C PRO A 6 -12.64 10.61 3.62
N TYR A 7 -11.88 10.14 4.61
CA TYR A 7 -11.71 8.72 4.90
C TYR A 7 -12.67 8.26 5.99
N GLU A 8 -13.31 7.13 5.73
CA GLU A 8 -14.18 6.43 6.68
C GLU A 8 -13.46 5.21 7.25
N PHE A 9 -13.50 5.06 8.56
CA PHE A 9 -12.90 3.95 9.29
C PHE A 9 -13.98 3.23 10.10
N THR A 10 -14.11 1.92 9.89
CA THR A 10 -14.75 1.08 10.91
C THR A 10 -13.90 1.12 12.19
N ARG A 11 -14.46 0.65 13.32
CA ARG A 11 -13.69 0.57 14.57
C ARG A 11 -12.46 -0.32 14.42
N GLU A 12 -12.59 -1.41 13.65
CA GLU A 12 -11.48 -2.29 13.34
C GLU A 12 -10.42 -1.61 12.45
N ASP A 13 -10.84 -0.83 11.44
CA ASP A 13 -9.91 -0.06 10.60
C ASP A 13 -9.14 0.98 11.42
N ALA A 14 -9.83 1.69 12.32
CA ALA A 14 -9.24 2.69 13.20
C ALA A 14 -8.18 2.07 14.11
N ARG A 15 -8.54 1.02 14.85
CA ARG A 15 -7.61 0.24 15.69
C ARG A 15 -6.39 -0.24 14.88
N ASN A 16 -6.63 -0.88 13.75
CA ASN A 16 -5.55 -1.45 12.93
C ASN A 16 -4.67 -0.37 12.29
N THR A 17 -5.19 0.84 12.05
CA THR A 17 -4.41 1.99 11.58
C THR A 17 -3.49 2.50 12.68
N LEU A 18 -3.99 2.65 13.91
CA LEU A 18 -3.17 3.05 15.06
C LEU A 18 -2.02 2.05 15.31
N LEU A 19 -2.34 0.74 15.33
CA LEU A 19 -1.34 -0.32 15.51
C LEU A 19 -0.28 -0.36 14.40
N ALA A 20 -0.67 -0.06 13.14
CA ALA A 20 0.24 -0.11 12.00
C ALA A 20 1.09 1.16 11.86
N ALA A 21 0.67 2.28 12.44
CA ALA A 21 1.27 3.59 12.16
C ALA A 21 2.78 3.68 12.44
N PRO A 22 3.33 3.18 13.57
CA PRO A 22 4.77 3.18 13.80
C PRO A 22 5.56 2.42 12.71
N LYS A 23 5.04 1.26 12.29
CA LYS A 23 5.68 0.45 11.24
C LYS A 23 5.64 1.16 9.89
N ILE A 24 4.51 1.76 9.54
CA ILE A 24 4.36 2.54 8.30
C ILE A 24 5.37 3.67 8.24
N LEU A 25 5.46 4.49 9.30
CA LEU A 25 6.41 5.60 9.36
C LEU A 25 7.87 5.14 9.35
N THR A 26 8.16 3.99 9.96
CA THR A 26 9.50 3.37 9.88
C THR A 26 9.85 3.04 8.43
N GLN A 27 8.96 2.35 7.71
CA GLN A 27 9.15 2.02 6.29
C GLN A 27 9.28 3.29 5.42
N MET A 28 8.56 4.36 5.76
CA MET A 28 8.69 5.65 5.10
C MET A 28 9.98 6.40 5.49
N SER A 29 10.69 6.06 6.57
CA SER A 29 11.95 6.72 6.93
C SER A 29 13.19 6.00 6.37
N GLU A 30 13.05 4.71 6.04
CA GLU A 30 14.13 3.87 5.53
C GLU A 30 14.89 4.50 4.34
N GLY A 31 16.21 4.62 4.50
CA GLY A 31 17.10 5.19 3.49
C GLY A 31 16.92 6.70 3.24
N ARG A 32 16.25 7.44 4.14
CA ARG A 32 15.94 8.88 3.98
C ARG A 32 16.52 9.78 5.08
N ASN A 33 17.61 9.35 5.72
CA ASN A 33 18.39 10.12 6.70
C ASN A 33 17.54 10.77 7.82
N GLY A 34 16.48 10.08 8.27
CA GLY A 34 15.62 10.53 9.36
C GLY A 34 14.71 11.72 9.03
N ALA A 35 14.47 12.00 7.74
CA ALA A 35 13.68 13.15 7.27
C ALA A 35 12.28 13.29 7.92
N ILE A 36 11.69 12.18 8.36
CA ILE A 36 10.38 12.14 9.04
C ILE A 36 10.42 11.50 10.43
N ASP A 37 11.61 11.32 11.03
CA ASP A 37 11.73 10.65 12.33
C ASP A 37 11.00 11.40 13.45
N HIS A 38 10.81 12.71 13.29
CA HIS A 38 9.98 13.52 14.18
C HIS A 38 8.51 13.08 14.18
N LEU A 39 7.95 12.67 13.03
CA LEU A 39 6.60 12.13 12.94
C LEU A 39 6.50 10.75 13.62
N LEU A 40 7.49 9.88 13.39
CA LEU A 40 7.57 8.58 14.03
C LEU A 40 7.67 8.72 15.55
N THR A 41 8.56 9.60 16.03
CA THR A 41 8.74 9.90 17.46
C THR A 41 7.43 10.39 18.08
N TYR A 42 6.75 11.33 17.40
CA TYR A 42 5.48 11.87 17.86
C TYR A 42 4.39 10.78 17.96
N VAL A 43 4.24 9.94 16.94
CA VAL A 43 3.26 8.84 16.95
C VAL A 43 3.58 7.81 18.05
N ASN A 44 4.85 7.46 18.23
CA ASN A 44 5.27 6.55 19.30
C ASN A 44 4.92 7.12 20.69
N GLN A 45 5.23 8.39 20.94
CA GLN A 45 4.88 9.05 22.21
C GLN A 45 3.36 9.14 22.42
N LEU A 46 2.61 9.41 21.35
CA LEU A 46 1.16 9.51 21.43
C LEU A 46 0.52 8.17 21.82
N LEU A 47 1.05 7.05 21.31
CA LEU A 47 0.50 5.71 21.51
C LEU A 47 1.11 4.97 22.71
N ASP A 48 2.19 5.50 23.30
CA ASP A 48 2.90 4.85 24.40
C ASP A 48 1.99 4.58 25.61
N GLY A 49 2.10 3.37 26.16
CA GLY A 49 1.30 2.91 27.30
C GLY A 49 -0.21 2.75 27.05
N ARG A 50 -0.73 3.01 25.84
CA ARG A 50 -2.16 2.88 25.54
C ARG A 50 -2.53 1.46 25.13
N ASP A 51 -3.64 0.96 25.66
CA ASP A 51 -4.26 -0.28 25.19
C ASP A 51 -5.12 0.00 23.95
N ILE A 52 -4.48 -0.05 22.77
CA ILE A 52 -5.15 0.21 21.49
C ILE A 52 -6.23 -0.85 21.18
N ASP A 53 -6.10 -2.06 21.74
CA ASP A 53 -7.04 -3.16 21.50
C ASP A 53 -8.38 -2.93 22.19
N HIS A 54 -8.36 -2.30 23.36
CA HIS A 54 -9.54 -2.00 24.15
C HIS A 54 -9.82 -0.49 24.27
N MET A 55 -9.19 0.33 23.43
CA MET A 55 -9.35 1.79 23.44
C MET A 55 -10.83 2.19 23.33
N PRO A 56 -11.35 3.04 24.25
CA PRO A 56 -12.70 3.61 24.18
C PRO A 56 -12.93 4.44 22.91
N ASP A 57 -14.20 4.57 22.48
CA ASP A 57 -14.53 5.27 21.23
C ASP A 57 -14.22 6.78 21.27
N ASP A 58 -14.36 7.42 22.43
CA ASP A 58 -14.02 8.84 22.64
C ASP A 58 -12.51 9.08 22.54
N GLU A 59 -11.71 8.19 23.12
CA GLU A 59 -10.25 8.22 22.98
C GLU A 59 -9.80 7.92 21.53
N MET A 60 -10.43 6.94 20.88
CA MET A 60 -10.20 6.64 19.46
C MET A 60 -10.53 7.85 18.57
N THR A 61 -11.64 8.55 18.86
CA THR A 61 -12.10 9.73 18.11
C THR A 61 -11.08 10.88 18.18
N SER A 62 -10.35 11.02 19.29
CA SER A 62 -9.33 12.06 19.45
C SER A 62 -7.94 11.61 18.95
N THR A 63 -7.62 10.33 19.05
CA THR A 63 -6.29 9.78 18.70
C THR A 63 -6.15 9.51 17.20
N LEU A 64 -7.17 8.93 16.57
CA LEU A 64 -7.13 8.54 15.16
C LEU A 64 -6.84 9.71 14.20
N PRO A 65 -7.49 10.89 14.31
CA PRO A 65 -7.20 12.00 13.42
C PRO A 65 -5.76 12.46 13.47
N THR A 66 -5.17 12.50 14.68
CA THR A 66 -3.79 12.92 14.90
C THR A 66 -2.78 11.95 14.30
N VAL A 67 -2.97 10.64 14.53
CA VAL A 67 -2.11 9.62 13.93
C VAL A 67 -2.27 9.62 12.41
N TRP A 68 -3.50 9.71 11.91
CA TRP A 68 -3.76 9.76 10.48
C TRP A 68 -3.12 10.97 9.81
N ALA A 69 -3.17 12.14 10.44
CA ALA A 69 -2.50 13.34 9.94
C ALA A 69 -0.97 13.15 9.83
N ALA A 70 -0.33 12.50 10.81
CA ALA A 70 1.08 12.16 10.74
C ALA A 70 1.39 11.20 9.58
N LEU A 71 0.55 10.18 9.36
CA LEU A 71 0.70 9.24 8.23
C LEU A 71 0.56 9.94 6.87
N THR A 72 -0.50 10.71 6.67
CA THR A 72 -0.76 11.38 5.38
C THR A 72 0.14 12.59 5.15
N GLY A 73 0.72 13.15 6.22
CA GLY A 73 1.68 14.25 6.13
C GLY A 73 3.10 13.80 5.77
N ALA A 74 3.45 12.53 6.01
CA ALA A 74 4.79 12.01 5.77
C ALA A 74 5.23 12.14 4.30
N THR A 75 4.41 11.69 3.34
CA THR A 75 4.77 11.75 1.91
C THR A 75 4.98 13.17 1.39
N PRO A 76 4.07 14.15 1.65
CA PRO A 76 4.33 15.56 1.35
C PRO A 76 5.62 16.11 1.98
N THR A 77 5.92 15.76 3.24
CA THR A 77 7.16 16.19 3.91
C THR A 77 8.40 15.61 3.23
N LEU A 78 8.39 14.32 2.87
CA LEU A 78 9.49 13.70 2.13
C LEU A 78 9.72 14.37 0.78
N ARG A 79 8.64 14.70 0.06
CA ARG A 79 8.71 15.48 -1.19
C ARG A 79 9.33 16.85 -1.00
N ALA A 80 8.87 17.61 0.00
CA ALA A 80 9.40 18.93 0.29
C ALA A 80 10.91 18.91 0.65
N LEU A 81 11.39 17.81 1.21
CA LEU A 81 12.79 17.58 1.55
C LEU A 81 13.62 16.93 0.42
N GLY A 82 13.03 16.70 -0.76
CA GLY A 82 13.69 16.05 -1.89
C GLY A 82 14.01 14.57 -1.66
N GLN A 83 13.39 13.92 -0.68
CA GLN A 83 13.61 12.51 -0.30
C GLN A 83 12.75 11.55 -1.10
N ILE A 84 12.71 11.75 -2.42
CA ILE A 84 11.86 11.02 -3.36
C ILE A 84 12.66 10.46 -4.53
N PRO A 85 12.18 9.38 -5.16
CA PRO A 85 12.82 8.86 -6.35
C PRO A 85 12.81 9.86 -7.49
N SER A 86 13.72 9.70 -8.44
CA SER A 86 13.70 10.46 -9.70
C SER A 86 12.42 10.18 -10.49
N ALA A 87 11.99 11.15 -11.29
CA ALA A 87 10.80 11.02 -12.14
C ALA A 87 10.91 9.79 -13.05
N GLN A 88 9.85 9.00 -13.07
CA GLN A 88 9.72 7.78 -13.86
C GLN A 88 8.31 7.72 -14.45
N THR A 89 8.18 7.10 -15.62
CA THR A 89 6.91 6.86 -16.29
C THR A 89 6.83 5.40 -16.67
N GLY A 90 5.75 4.77 -16.24
CA GLY A 90 5.37 3.42 -16.62
C GLY A 90 3.93 3.39 -17.13
N THR A 91 3.37 2.19 -17.18
CA THR A 91 2.02 1.94 -17.68
C THR A 91 1.26 1.03 -16.73
N LEU A 92 -0.03 1.31 -16.52
CA LEU A 92 -0.95 0.36 -15.90
C LEU A 92 -1.24 -0.75 -16.91
N MET A 93 -0.74 -1.95 -16.65
CA MET A 93 -0.88 -3.11 -17.54
C MET A 93 -2.18 -3.86 -17.31
N HIS A 94 -2.54 -4.04 -16.03
CA HIS A 94 -3.77 -4.73 -15.65
C HIS A 94 -4.43 -4.03 -14.48
N LEU A 95 -5.75 -3.89 -14.58
CA LEU A 95 -6.61 -3.50 -13.47
C LEU A 95 -7.40 -4.73 -13.04
N ASN A 96 -7.39 -5.04 -11.76
CA ASN A 96 -7.95 -6.27 -11.21
C ASN A 96 -8.88 -5.98 -10.04
N ALA A 97 -10.04 -6.64 -10.04
CA ALA A 97 -11.02 -6.60 -8.96
C ALA A 97 -11.59 -8.00 -8.67
N SER A 98 -12.12 -8.17 -7.47
CA SER A 98 -12.76 -9.40 -7.03
C SER A 98 -13.94 -9.08 -6.13
N ASN A 99 -14.94 -9.95 -6.06
CA ASN A 99 -15.97 -9.88 -5.02
C ASN A 99 -15.51 -10.53 -3.70
N GLY A 100 -14.19 -10.55 -3.44
CA GLY A 100 -13.54 -11.25 -2.33
C GLY A 100 -12.54 -12.32 -2.79
N GLY A 101 -11.37 -12.33 -2.16
CA GLY A 101 -10.36 -13.39 -2.32
C GLY A 101 -9.34 -13.15 -3.43
N VAL A 102 -8.54 -14.19 -3.68
CA VAL A 102 -7.54 -14.28 -4.74
C VAL A 102 -7.81 -15.54 -5.59
N PRO A 103 -7.56 -15.53 -6.91
CA PRO A 103 -7.04 -14.41 -7.70
C PRO A 103 -8.11 -13.33 -7.97
N LYS A 104 -7.68 -12.07 -8.11
CA LYS A 104 -8.51 -11.00 -8.67
C LYS A 104 -8.62 -11.16 -10.18
N LYS A 105 -9.75 -10.74 -10.76
CA LYS A 105 -10.01 -10.84 -12.20
C LYS A 105 -9.71 -9.51 -12.88
N SER A 106 -9.16 -9.58 -14.09
CA SER A 106 -8.95 -8.40 -14.93
C SER A 106 -10.28 -7.71 -15.25
N ILE A 107 -10.27 -6.39 -15.25
CA ILE A 107 -11.37 -5.52 -15.64
C ILE A 107 -10.84 -4.42 -16.59
N GLU A 108 -11.73 -3.90 -17.44
CA GLU A 108 -11.38 -2.93 -18.50
C GLU A 108 -11.18 -1.50 -17.98
N GLY A 109 -11.66 -1.20 -16.78
CA GLY A 109 -11.59 0.12 -16.17
C GLY A 109 -12.48 0.20 -14.93
N ALA A 110 -12.19 1.15 -14.04
CA ALA A 110 -13.02 1.41 -12.87
C ALA A 110 -12.79 2.81 -12.31
N TYR A 111 -13.80 3.30 -11.59
CA TYR A 111 -13.61 4.41 -10.67
C TYR A 111 -12.85 3.94 -9.43
N VAL A 112 -11.87 4.74 -8.99
CA VAL A 112 -11.14 4.53 -7.74
C VAL A 112 -11.55 5.58 -6.73
N GLY A 113 -12.21 5.12 -5.66
CA GLY A 113 -12.60 5.95 -4.53
C GLY A 113 -11.60 5.89 -3.37
N TRP A 114 -11.93 6.59 -2.28
CA TRP A 114 -11.13 6.58 -1.04
C TRP A 114 -10.95 5.18 -0.42
N LYS A 115 -11.83 4.24 -0.78
CA LYS A 115 -11.83 2.85 -0.30
C LYS A 115 -11.18 1.87 -1.28
N GLY A 116 -10.68 2.35 -2.42
CA GLY A 116 -10.08 1.54 -3.47
C GLY A 116 -10.92 1.46 -4.74
N VAL A 117 -10.63 0.44 -5.55
CA VAL A 117 -11.30 0.16 -6.83
C VAL A 117 -12.78 -0.18 -6.61
N GLU A 118 -13.68 0.52 -7.29
CA GLU A 118 -15.11 0.16 -7.25
C GLU A 118 -15.36 -1.24 -7.83
N GLY A 119 -16.23 -1.99 -7.17
CA GLY A 119 -16.48 -3.40 -7.50
C GLY A 119 -15.49 -4.37 -6.85
N ASP A 120 -14.38 -3.89 -6.27
CA ASP A 120 -13.51 -4.72 -5.46
C ASP A 120 -14.03 -4.83 -4.01
N ARG A 121 -14.16 -6.06 -3.52
CA ARG A 121 -14.54 -6.36 -2.15
C ARG A 121 -13.47 -7.20 -1.48
N GLN A 122 -13.18 -6.87 -0.23
CA GLN A 122 -12.31 -7.66 0.62
C GLN A 122 -13.19 -8.64 1.41
N ALA A 123 -12.93 -9.95 1.26
CA ALA A 123 -13.73 -11.00 1.91
C ALA A 123 -13.66 -10.93 3.44
N THR A 124 -12.58 -10.34 3.98
CA THR A 124 -12.42 -10.03 5.40
C THR A 124 -11.83 -8.64 5.57
N ARG A 125 -12.39 -7.87 6.52
CA ARG A 125 -11.86 -6.56 6.94
C ARG A 125 -10.81 -6.67 8.05
N LYS A 126 -10.60 -7.87 8.60
CA LYS A 126 -9.63 -8.11 9.68
C LYS A 126 -8.20 -7.74 9.30
N HIS A 127 -7.87 -7.92 8.03
CA HIS A 127 -6.51 -7.74 7.51
C HIS A 127 -6.44 -6.85 6.28
N HIS A 128 -7.55 -6.26 5.81
CA HIS A 128 -7.58 -5.53 4.53
C HIS A 128 -8.63 -4.41 4.50
N GLY A 129 -8.47 -3.49 3.55
CA GLY A 129 -9.48 -2.47 3.24
C GLY A 129 -9.43 -1.22 4.14
N ARG A 130 -8.36 -1.07 4.92
CA ARG A 130 -8.04 0.16 5.65
C ARG A 130 -7.72 1.26 4.64
N PRO A 131 -7.97 2.54 4.95
CA PRO A 131 -7.67 3.64 4.01
C PRO A 131 -6.23 3.65 3.48
N PHE A 132 -5.25 3.29 4.30
CA PHE A 132 -3.85 3.18 3.84
C PHE A 132 -3.60 1.98 2.90
N GLN A 133 -4.57 1.10 2.68
CA GLN A 133 -4.50 -0.07 1.80
C GLN A 133 -5.55 -0.03 0.69
N ALA A 134 -6.01 1.17 0.33
CA ALA A 134 -7.04 1.36 -0.66
C ALA A 134 -6.70 0.67 -2.00
N LEU A 135 -5.43 0.68 -2.39
CA LEU A 135 -4.94 -0.02 -3.57
C LEU A 135 -3.77 -0.93 -3.21
N SER A 136 -3.64 -2.05 -3.92
CA SER A 136 -2.42 -2.86 -3.95
C SER A 136 -1.82 -2.88 -5.35
N LEU A 137 -0.52 -2.61 -5.45
CA LEU A 137 0.21 -2.53 -6.71
C LEU A 137 1.29 -3.64 -6.77
N TRP A 138 1.57 -4.12 -7.98
CA TRP A 138 2.69 -5.01 -8.26
C TRP A 138 3.31 -4.77 -9.66
N SER A 139 4.55 -5.22 -9.88
CA SER A 139 5.26 -5.06 -11.15
C SER A 139 5.17 -6.31 -12.03
N ALA A 140 4.93 -6.11 -13.31
CA ALA A 140 4.96 -7.15 -14.33
C ALA A 140 6.37 -7.75 -14.49
N GLU A 141 7.42 -6.94 -14.37
CA GLU A 141 8.82 -7.36 -14.41
C GLU A 141 9.19 -8.25 -13.21
N VAL A 142 8.71 -7.90 -12.02
CA VAL A 142 8.88 -8.74 -10.81
C VAL A 142 8.18 -10.08 -11.00
N MET A 143 6.96 -10.09 -11.53
CA MET A 143 6.27 -11.35 -11.83
C MET A 143 7.03 -12.20 -12.84
N GLU A 144 7.66 -11.58 -13.85
CA GLU A 144 8.47 -12.33 -14.82
C GLU A 144 9.67 -13.00 -14.15
N ILE A 145 10.42 -12.27 -13.31
CA ILE A 145 11.52 -12.84 -12.52
C ILE A 145 11.02 -14.05 -11.71
N LEU A 146 9.90 -13.90 -10.99
CA LEU A 146 9.34 -14.99 -10.19
C LEU A 146 8.90 -16.18 -11.06
N ARG A 147 8.37 -15.94 -12.26
CA ARG A 147 8.06 -17.03 -13.22
C ARG A 147 9.32 -17.74 -13.69
N THR A 148 10.42 -17.04 -13.93
CA THR A 148 11.70 -17.68 -14.27
C THR A 148 12.25 -18.52 -13.11
N GLU A 149 11.91 -18.19 -11.87
CA GLU A 149 12.21 -18.99 -10.67
C GLU A 149 11.26 -20.20 -10.50
N GLY A 150 10.24 -20.33 -11.35
CA GLY A 150 9.27 -21.42 -11.36
C GLY A 150 7.97 -21.13 -10.59
N HIS A 151 7.78 -19.92 -10.07
CA HIS A 151 6.54 -19.52 -9.39
C HIS A 151 5.41 -19.28 -10.41
N GLN A 152 4.18 -19.61 -10.02
CA GLN A 152 3.00 -19.53 -10.89
C GLN A 152 2.26 -18.20 -10.75
N VAL A 153 3.00 -17.09 -10.67
CA VAL A 153 2.42 -15.76 -10.46
C VAL A 153 1.98 -15.12 -11.78
N PHE A 154 0.80 -14.49 -11.76
CA PHE A 154 0.20 -13.78 -12.90
C PHE A 154 -0.58 -12.55 -12.42
N PRO A 155 -0.98 -11.62 -13.30
CA PRO A 155 -1.77 -10.45 -12.90
C PRO A 155 -3.06 -10.84 -12.15
N GLY A 156 -3.27 -10.21 -10.99
CA GLY A 156 -4.34 -10.48 -10.04
C GLY A 156 -4.10 -11.70 -9.12
N SER A 157 -3.10 -12.54 -9.39
CA SER A 157 -2.88 -13.80 -8.66
C SER A 157 -2.60 -13.58 -7.17
N ALA A 158 -1.89 -12.50 -6.84
CA ALA A 158 -1.46 -12.24 -5.48
C ALA A 158 -2.31 -11.18 -4.76
N GLY A 159 -3.47 -10.86 -5.35
CA GLY A 159 -4.45 -9.94 -4.78
C GLY A 159 -4.16 -8.46 -5.01
N GLU A 160 -3.20 -8.13 -5.88
CA GLU A 160 -2.98 -6.76 -6.34
C GLU A 160 -4.14 -6.27 -7.20
N ASN A 161 -4.51 -5.00 -7.03
CA ASN A 161 -5.47 -4.35 -7.88
C ASN A 161 -4.83 -3.86 -9.17
N ILE A 162 -3.57 -3.44 -9.11
CA ILE A 162 -2.91 -2.76 -10.22
C ILE A 162 -1.60 -3.50 -10.52
N THR A 163 -1.47 -3.98 -11.75
CA THR A 163 -0.19 -4.45 -12.27
C THR A 163 0.39 -3.36 -13.17
N VAL A 164 1.63 -2.97 -12.93
CA VAL A 164 2.33 -1.92 -13.70
C VAL A 164 3.56 -2.46 -14.41
N SER A 165 4.04 -1.72 -15.41
CA SER A 165 5.34 -1.96 -16.06
C SER A 165 6.08 -0.65 -16.30
N GLY A 166 7.38 -0.72 -16.54
CA GLY A 166 8.22 0.42 -16.92
C GLY A 166 8.72 1.27 -15.75
N LEU A 167 8.54 0.80 -14.51
CA LEU A 167 9.04 1.46 -13.30
C LEU A 167 10.17 0.64 -12.68
N ASN A 168 11.18 1.31 -12.14
CA ASN A 168 12.11 0.66 -11.23
C ASN A 168 11.37 0.31 -9.94
N TRP A 169 11.13 -0.99 -9.72
CA TRP A 169 10.29 -1.45 -8.62
C TRP A 169 10.86 -1.12 -7.24
N SER A 170 12.20 -0.99 -7.10
CA SER A 170 12.81 -0.56 -5.83
C SER A 170 12.41 0.85 -5.41
N ASP A 171 12.00 1.69 -6.37
CA ASP A 171 11.60 3.07 -6.12
C ASP A 171 10.10 3.21 -5.81
N VAL A 172 9.30 2.19 -6.14
CA VAL A 172 7.88 2.08 -5.75
C VAL A 172 7.81 1.60 -4.30
N ARG A 173 8.22 2.46 -3.37
CA ARG A 173 8.35 2.17 -1.94
C ARG A 173 7.53 3.11 -1.05
N PRO A 174 7.26 2.76 0.22
CA PRO A 174 6.52 3.62 1.14
C PRO A 174 7.07 5.04 1.17
N GLY A 175 6.19 6.05 1.13
CA GLY A 175 6.56 7.47 1.05
C GLY A 175 6.77 8.00 -0.37
N THR A 176 6.65 7.17 -1.41
CA THR A 176 6.62 7.62 -2.81
C THR A 176 5.20 8.04 -3.21
N ARG A 177 5.08 9.12 -3.99
CA ARG A 177 3.81 9.56 -4.59
C ARG A 177 3.75 9.16 -6.05
N VAL A 178 2.64 8.57 -6.46
CA VAL A 178 2.41 8.11 -7.83
C VAL A 178 1.07 8.60 -8.35
N ARG A 179 1.04 9.05 -9.59
CA ARG A 179 -0.19 9.32 -10.34
C ARG A 179 -0.44 8.19 -11.33
N ILE A 180 -1.66 7.69 -11.40
CA ILE A 180 -2.10 6.61 -12.28
C ILE A 180 -3.35 7.11 -12.99
N GLY A 181 -3.25 7.45 -14.28
CA GLY A 181 -4.35 8.14 -14.96
C GLY A 181 -4.80 9.38 -14.17
N GLU A 182 -6.07 9.41 -13.77
CA GLU A 182 -6.64 10.50 -12.94
C GLU A 182 -6.32 10.37 -11.44
N VAL A 183 -5.93 9.19 -10.97
CA VAL A 183 -5.84 8.87 -9.55
C VAL A 183 -4.46 9.23 -9.00
N LEU A 184 -4.42 10.01 -7.91
CA LEU A 184 -3.19 10.28 -7.16
C LEU A 184 -3.13 9.42 -5.91
N CYS A 185 -2.00 8.77 -5.66
CA CYS A 185 -1.80 7.93 -4.49
C CYS A 185 -0.45 8.13 -3.81
N ASP A 186 -0.43 7.90 -2.51
CA ASP A 186 0.80 7.75 -1.72
C ASP A 186 1.03 6.28 -1.40
N ILE A 187 2.18 5.73 -1.80
CA ILE A 187 2.59 4.39 -1.40
C ILE A 187 2.75 4.39 0.12
N SER A 188 1.96 3.57 0.80
CA SER A 188 1.80 3.63 2.25
C SER A 188 2.67 2.62 2.97
N SER A 189 2.77 1.39 2.46
CA SER A 189 3.42 0.28 3.15
C SER A 189 3.70 -0.87 2.20
N TYR A 190 4.63 -1.72 2.59
CA TYR A 190 4.81 -3.00 1.93
C TYR A 190 3.69 -3.97 2.30
N ALA A 191 3.19 -4.73 1.32
CA ALA A 191 2.13 -5.69 1.53
C ALA A 191 2.69 -7.02 2.05
N VAL A 192 2.31 -7.40 3.26
CA VAL A 192 2.71 -8.69 3.84
C VAL A 192 2.02 -9.83 3.08
N PRO A 193 2.77 -10.82 2.56
CA PRO A 193 2.19 -11.95 1.85
C PRO A 193 1.41 -12.86 2.83
N CYS A 194 0.38 -13.54 2.32
CA CYS A 194 -0.48 -14.38 3.14
C CYS A 194 -0.44 -15.85 2.69
N LYS A 195 -0.80 -16.75 3.59
CA LYS A 195 -0.81 -18.20 3.34
C LYS A 195 -1.70 -18.65 2.17
N GLN A 196 -2.67 -17.82 1.75
CA GLN A 196 -3.52 -18.13 0.60
C GLN A 196 -2.74 -18.13 -0.72
N LEU A 197 -1.55 -17.54 -0.73
CA LEU A 197 -0.66 -17.49 -1.88
C LEU A 197 0.25 -18.71 -1.99
N ALA A 198 0.28 -19.60 -0.98
CA ALA A 198 1.23 -20.70 -0.89
C ALA A 198 1.29 -21.55 -2.16
N ASP A 199 0.15 -21.84 -2.80
CA ASP A 199 0.11 -22.69 -4.00
C ASP A 199 0.69 -22.00 -5.26
N LEU A 200 0.90 -20.68 -5.23
CA LEU A 200 1.55 -19.95 -6.32
C LEU A 200 3.08 -20.03 -6.26
N PHE A 201 3.65 -20.44 -5.13
CA PHE A 201 5.09 -20.40 -4.91
C PHE A 201 5.70 -21.81 -4.83
N VAL A 202 6.85 -22.00 -5.51
CA VAL A 202 7.73 -23.16 -5.35
C VAL A 202 7.97 -23.43 -3.87
N ASP A 203 7.93 -24.71 -3.49
CA ASP A 203 8.03 -25.20 -2.11
C ASP A 203 7.02 -24.58 -1.12
N ARG A 204 5.97 -23.93 -1.65
CA ARG A 204 4.98 -23.17 -0.90
C ARG A 204 5.58 -21.98 -0.13
N ASP A 205 6.79 -21.53 -0.48
CA ASP A 205 7.45 -20.39 0.17
C ASP A 205 6.92 -19.05 -0.35
N PHE A 206 5.70 -18.69 0.06
CA PHE A 206 5.11 -17.39 -0.24
C PHE A 206 5.83 -16.22 0.44
N ASN A 207 6.77 -16.46 1.37
CA ASN A 207 7.61 -15.40 1.94
C ASN A 207 8.69 -14.94 0.96
N ARG A 208 8.88 -15.61 -0.18
CA ARG A 208 9.76 -15.16 -1.27
C ARG A 208 9.53 -13.70 -1.67
N ILE A 209 8.29 -13.23 -1.56
CA ILE A 209 7.87 -11.85 -1.87
C ILE A 209 7.66 -10.97 -0.63
N HIS A 210 8.24 -11.33 0.51
CA HIS A 210 8.20 -10.51 1.72
C HIS A 210 9.30 -9.44 1.65
N HIS A 211 8.99 -8.18 1.98
CA HIS A 211 9.98 -7.08 1.91
C HIS A 211 11.30 -7.35 2.67
N ASP A 212 11.28 -7.97 3.87
CA ASP A 212 12.51 -8.36 4.58
C ASP A 212 13.42 -9.29 3.76
N ARG A 213 12.86 -10.07 2.83
CA ARG A 213 13.57 -10.98 1.94
C ARG A 213 14.11 -10.28 0.69
N ASP A 214 13.62 -9.07 0.37
CA ASP A 214 14.11 -8.32 -0.78
C ASP A 214 15.60 -7.95 -0.62
N LEU A 215 16.02 -7.64 0.62
CA LEU A 215 17.44 -7.39 0.95
C LEU A 215 18.30 -8.65 0.80
N GLU A 216 17.78 -9.82 1.18
CA GLU A 216 18.48 -11.10 1.03
C GLU A 216 18.65 -11.50 -0.44
N ASN A 217 17.61 -11.25 -1.25
CA ASN A 217 17.58 -11.62 -2.66
C ASN A 217 18.18 -10.55 -3.59
N GLY A 218 18.45 -9.34 -3.08
CA GLY A 218 18.97 -8.21 -3.85
C GLY A 218 17.98 -7.62 -4.86
N ILE A 219 16.70 -7.99 -4.78
CA ILE A 219 15.65 -7.59 -5.73
C ILE A 219 14.38 -7.22 -4.93
N ALA A 220 13.84 -6.03 -5.19
CA ALA A 220 12.53 -5.65 -4.70
C ALA A 220 11.46 -6.55 -5.35
N SER A 221 10.78 -7.38 -4.56
CA SER A 221 9.80 -8.35 -5.05
C SER A 221 8.42 -8.22 -4.38
N CYS A 222 8.38 -7.50 -3.26
CA CYS A 222 7.18 -7.27 -2.50
C CYS A 222 6.13 -6.44 -3.25
N ARG A 223 4.86 -6.72 -3.00
CA ARG A 223 3.75 -5.83 -3.37
C ARG A 223 3.74 -4.60 -2.47
N VAL A 224 3.12 -3.53 -2.94
CA VAL A 224 2.90 -2.33 -2.10
C VAL A 224 1.43 -2.00 -1.96
N TYR A 225 1.10 -1.37 -0.86
CA TYR A 225 -0.18 -0.72 -0.64
C TYR A 225 -0.07 0.77 -0.89
N ALA A 226 -1.18 1.39 -1.29
CA ALA A 226 -1.27 2.82 -1.48
C ALA A 226 -2.56 3.40 -0.89
N THR A 227 -2.44 4.64 -0.40
CA THR A 227 -3.55 5.50 0.04
C THR A 227 -3.96 6.38 -1.14
N VAL A 228 -5.26 6.42 -1.45
CA VAL A 228 -5.80 7.31 -2.50
C VAL A 228 -5.87 8.74 -1.96
N VAL A 229 -5.25 9.69 -2.65
CA VAL A 229 -5.21 11.13 -2.33
C VAL A 229 -6.13 11.93 -3.25
N GLU A 230 -6.21 11.54 -4.53
CA GLU A 230 -7.17 12.07 -5.49
C GLU A 230 -7.86 10.88 -6.18
N ARG A 231 -9.19 10.93 -6.26
CA ARG A 231 -10.03 9.90 -6.88
C ARG A 231 -10.19 10.18 -8.37
N GLY A 232 -10.49 9.15 -9.14
CA GLY A 232 -10.72 9.28 -10.58
C GLY A 232 -10.95 7.94 -11.26
N GLU A 233 -11.13 7.99 -12.57
CA GLU A 233 -11.21 6.79 -13.41
C GLU A 233 -9.82 6.36 -13.86
N ILE A 234 -9.60 5.04 -13.89
CA ILE A 234 -8.40 4.43 -14.48
C ILE A 234 -8.77 3.22 -15.33
N ALA A 235 -7.94 2.95 -16.32
CA ALA A 235 -8.03 1.81 -17.21
C ALA A 235 -6.64 1.28 -17.60
N PRO A 236 -6.52 0.01 -18.01
CA PRO A 236 -5.32 -0.50 -18.66
C PRO A 236 -4.86 0.40 -19.81
N GLY A 237 -3.56 0.68 -19.85
CA GLY A 237 -2.93 1.63 -20.78
C GLY A 237 -2.66 3.01 -20.19
N ASP A 238 -3.27 3.36 -19.05
CA ASP A 238 -3.01 4.66 -18.40
C ASP A 238 -1.55 4.80 -17.96
N PRO A 239 -0.98 6.01 -18.05
CA PRO A 239 0.36 6.26 -17.54
C PRO A 239 0.37 6.16 -16.01
N ILE A 240 1.43 5.57 -15.47
CA ILE A 240 1.81 5.74 -14.06
C ILE A 240 3.07 6.59 -14.00
N THR A 241 3.03 7.70 -13.26
CA THR A 241 4.17 8.61 -13.11
C THR A 241 4.52 8.82 -11.65
N PHE A 242 5.81 8.97 -11.37
CA PHE A 242 6.23 9.51 -10.08
C PHE A 242 6.06 11.02 -10.11
N GLU A 243 5.38 11.56 -9.11
CA GLU A 243 5.31 13.00 -8.94
C GLU A 243 6.51 13.45 -8.10
N PRO A 244 7.53 14.11 -8.70
CA PRO A 244 8.55 14.80 -7.93
C PRO A 244 7.89 15.89 -7.06
#